data_AF-A0A7R9PXA8-F1
#
_entry.id   AF-A0A7R9PXA8-F1
#
_cell.length_a   1.000
_cell.length_b   1.000
_cell.length_c   1.000
_cell.angle_alpha   90.00
_cell.angle_beta   90.00
_cell.angle_gamma   90.00
#
_symmetry.space_group_name_H-M   'P 1'
#
loop_
_entity.id
_entity.type
_entity.pdbx_description
1 polymer ?
#
loop_
_entity_poly.entity_id
_entity_poly.type
_entity_poly.pdbx_seq_one_letter_code
_entity_poly.pdbx_strand_id
1 'polypeptide(L)'
;MESQKVWVNDVNEGYLLGSIVDIGPNGPTVHTINNKQIQSTYDGVFPAEDDDNKEVDDNCALMFLNEATLLNNIRLRYKKDKIYTYVANILIAVNPYFEVKNLYSSPTLKSYQGKSLGTMSPHVFAIADKAFRDMRATKQSQSIIVSGESGAGKTESTKYVLRYLCESWGSQSGQIEQLILDVGLLIDLIFDCRPGARITGSRTPIL
;
A
#
# COMPACT_ATOMS: atom_id res chain seq x y z
N MET A 1 -8.64 36.12 -7.86
CA MET A 1 -8.93 34.85 -8.56
C MET A 1 -8.07 33.82 -7.86
N GLU A 2 -8.67 32.90 -7.12
CA GLU A 2 -7.89 31.83 -6.48
C GLU A 2 -7.16 31.05 -7.58
N SER A 3 -5.84 31.00 -7.47
CA SER A 3 -5.04 30.24 -8.41
C SER A 3 -5.32 28.76 -8.16
N GLN A 4 -5.91 28.08 -9.13
CA GLN A 4 -6.30 26.68 -9.00
C GLN A 4 -5.04 25.83 -8.79
N LYS A 5 -4.97 25.13 -7.66
CA LYS A 5 -3.88 24.18 -7.36
C LYS A 5 -4.00 22.95 -8.25
N VAL A 6 -2.87 22.57 -8.82
CA VAL A 6 -2.77 21.42 -9.73
C VAL A 6 -1.49 20.66 -9.51
N TRP A 7 -1.54 19.37 -9.82
CA TRP A 7 -0.39 18.51 -9.98
C TRP A 7 0.08 18.52 -11.44
N VAL A 8 1.38 18.60 -11.62
CA VAL A 8 2.03 18.49 -12.94
C VAL A 8 3.08 17.39 -12.91
N ASN A 9 3.24 16.67 -14.02
CA ASN A 9 4.28 15.65 -14.17
C ASN A 9 5.69 16.27 -14.02
N ASP A 10 6.55 15.59 -13.27
CA ASP A 10 7.98 15.89 -13.18
C ASP A 10 8.80 14.61 -13.32
N VAL A 11 9.92 14.70 -14.05
CA VAL A 11 10.76 13.55 -14.38
C VAL A 11 11.44 12.94 -13.15
N ASN A 12 11.69 13.72 -12.10
CA ASN A 12 12.43 13.27 -10.92
C ASN A 12 11.51 12.91 -9.75
N GLU A 13 10.52 13.75 -9.46
CA GLU A 13 9.61 13.60 -8.31
C GLU A 13 8.29 12.88 -8.67
N GLY A 14 8.09 12.55 -9.95
CA GLY A 14 6.84 12.01 -10.49
C GLY A 14 5.79 13.10 -10.69
N TYR A 15 5.36 13.72 -9.59
CA TYR A 15 4.37 14.80 -9.61
C TYR A 15 4.78 15.95 -8.68
N LEU A 16 4.61 17.18 -9.14
CA LEU A 16 4.85 18.40 -8.38
C LEU A 16 3.57 19.21 -8.23
N LEU A 17 3.37 19.78 -7.05
CA LEU A 17 2.29 20.72 -6.79
C LEU A 17 2.66 22.09 -7.38
N GLY A 18 1.69 22.73 -8.00
CA GLY A 18 1.82 24.08 -8.52
C GLY A 18 0.49 24.76 -8.68
N SER A 19 0.54 25.95 -9.27
CA SER A 19 -0.62 26.78 -9.53
C SER A 19 -0.61 27.25 -10.98
N ILE A 20 -1.77 27.27 -11.63
CA ILE A 20 -1.89 27.66 -13.04
C ILE A 20 -1.69 29.18 -13.14
N VAL A 21 -0.74 29.61 -13.96
CA VAL A 21 -0.44 31.04 -14.18
C VAL A 21 -1.02 31.53 -15.51
N ASP A 22 -0.92 30.70 -16.55
CA ASP A 22 -1.42 31.04 -17.89
C ASP A 22 -1.99 29.81 -18.57
N ILE A 23 -2.97 30.02 -19.47
CA ILE A 23 -3.63 28.95 -20.23
C ILE A 23 -3.46 29.29 -21.71
N GLY A 24 -2.50 28.60 -22.35
CA GLY A 24 -2.17 28.79 -23.76
C GLY A 24 -2.81 27.74 -24.67
N PRO A 25 -2.70 27.93 -26.00
CA PRO A 25 -3.21 26.97 -26.99
C PRO A 25 -2.51 25.59 -26.92
N ASN A 26 -1.28 25.55 -26.41
CA ASN A 26 -0.48 24.33 -26.27
C ASN A 26 -0.58 23.67 -24.87
N GLY A 27 -1.40 24.24 -23.97
CA GLY A 27 -1.56 23.75 -22.61
C GLY A 27 -1.32 24.83 -21.53
N PRO A 28 -1.64 24.52 -20.27
CA PRO A 28 -1.43 25.41 -19.13
C PRO A 28 0.06 25.51 -18.75
N THR A 29 0.46 26.73 -18.37
CA THR A 29 1.73 27.01 -17.72
C THR A 29 1.54 27.00 -16.21
N VAL A 30 2.21 26.07 -15.54
CA VAL A 30 2.11 25.87 -14.09
C VAL A 30 3.37 26.41 -13.42
N HIS A 31 3.19 27.25 -12.41
CA HIS A 31 4.27 27.66 -11.51
C HIS A 31 4.29 26.72 -10.31
N THR A 32 5.37 25.93 -10.20
CA THR A 32 5.54 24.95 -9.12
C THR A 32 5.99 25.63 -7.83
N ILE A 33 5.82 24.93 -6.70
CA ILE A 33 6.34 25.36 -5.38
C ILE A 33 7.86 25.59 -5.35
N ASN A 34 8.61 25.03 -6.30
CA ASN A 34 10.07 25.16 -6.41
C ASN A 34 10.51 26.36 -7.27
N ASN A 35 9.61 27.31 -7.55
CA ASN A 35 9.83 28.46 -8.46
C ASN A 35 10.21 28.05 -9.89
N LYS A 36 9.91 26.82 -10.30
CA LYS A 36 10.09 26.33 -11.67
C LYS A 36 8.77 26.49 -12.41
N GLN A 37 8.80 27.12 -13.58
CA GLN A 37 7.68 27.11 -14.52
C GLN A 37 7.76 25.87 -15.40
N ILE A 38 6.65 25.14 -15.48
CA ILE A 38 6.51 23.94 -16.30
C ILE A 38 5.32 24.16 -17.22
N GLN A 39 5.56 24.10 -18.52
CA GLN A 39 4.49 24.02 -19.51
C GLN A 39 4.15 22.54 -19.71
N SER A 40 2.89 22.18 -19.50
CA SER A 40 2.40 20.81 -19.64
C SER A 40 1.20 20.78 -20.59
N THR A 41 0.87 19.60 -21.10
CA THR A 41 -0.36 19.38 -21.86
C THR A 41 -1.56 19.37 -20.91
N TYR A 42 -2.77 19.58 -21.43
CA TYR A 42 -4.00 19.52 -20.64
C TYR A 42 -4.18 18.16 -19.94
N ASP A 43 -3.79 17.07 -20.58
CA ASP A 43 -3.85 15.72 -20.01
C ASP A 43 -2.77 15.45 -18.95
N GLY A 44 -1.71 16.27 -18.94
CA GLY A 44 -0.60 16.16 -18.00
C GLY A 44 -0.75 17.03 -16.75
N VAL A 45 -1.94 17.58 -16.51
CA VAL A 45 -2.26 18.41 -15.36
C VAL A 45 -3.47 17.83 -14.64
N PHE A 46 -3.31 17.57 -13.34
CA PHE A 46 -4.34 16.95 -12.53
C PHE A 46 -4.81 17.93 -11.45
N PRO A 47 -6.11 17.96 -11.11
CA PRO A 47 -6.59 18.78 -10.01
C PRO A 47 -5.99 18.32 -8.68
N ALA A 48 -5.64 19.28 -7.82
CA ALA A 48 -5.15 19.04 -6.48
C ALA A 48 -6.14 19.56 -5.43
N GLU A 49 -6.16 18.93 -4.25
CA GLU A 49 -6.91 19.42 -3.09
C GLU A 49 -6.16 20.60 -2.44
N ASP A 50 -6.87 21.46 -1.73
CA ASP A 50 -6.27 22.64 -1.08
C ASP A 50 -5.42 22.29 0.14
N ASP A 51 -5.79 21.23 0.86
CA ASP A 51 -5.05 20.74 2.03
C ASP A 51 -3.95 19.75 1.63
N ASP A 52 -2.73 20.26 1.55
CA ASP A 52 -1.55 19.50 1.11
C ASP A 52 -1.10 18.44 2.14
N ASN A 53 -1.57 18.52 3.39
CA ASN A 53 -1.15 17.63 4.49
C ASN A 53 -2.21 16.62 4.90
N LYS A 54 -3.38 16.67 4.27
CA LYS A 54 -4.46 15.71 4.50
C LYS A 54 -4.05 14.34 4.00
N GLU A 55 -4.22 13.35 4.86
CA GLU A 55 -4.04 11.94 4.51
C GLU A 55 -5.33 11.17 4.80
N VAL A 56 -5.56 10.13 4.01
CA VAL A 56 -6.69 9.23 4.17
C VAL A 56 -6.20 7.80 4.28
N ASP A 57 -6.90 7.00 5.08
CA ASP A 57 -6.63 5.57 5.20
C ASP A 57 -7.08 4.79 3.95
N ASP A 58 -8.10 5.27 3.24
CA ASP A 58 -8.58 4.73 1.97
C ASP A 58 -8.52 5.81 0.88
N ASN A 59 -7.77 5.53 -0.20
CA ASN A 59 -7.64 6.43 -1.34
C ASN A 59 -8.98 6.70 -2.03
N CYS A 60 -9.99 5.84 -1.87
CA CYS A 60 -11.34 6.10 -2.38
C CYS A 60 -12.03 7.28 -1.67
N ALA A 61 -11.51 7.76 -0.54
CA ALA A 61 -12.01 8.94 0.17
C ALA A 61 -11.35 10.26 -0.28
N LEU A 62 -10.41 10.22 -1.23
CA LEU A 62 -9.79 11.42 -1.80
C LEU A 62 -10.81 12.23 -2.61
N MET A 63 -10.72 13.57 -2.55
CA MET A 63 -11.57 14.46 -3.34
C MET A 63 -11.37 14.26 -4.85
N PHE A 64 -10.12 14.09 -5.26
CA PHE A 64 -9.75 13.80 -6.65
C PHE A 64 -9.00 12.47 -6.70
N LEU A 65 -9.63 11.45 -7.29
CA LEU A 65 -9.01 10.15 -7.50
C LEU A 65 -8.18 10.17 -8.79
N ASN A 66 -6.99 10.76 -8.72
CA ASN A 66 -5.99 10.76 -9.79
C ASN A 66 -4.66 10.20 -9.28
N GLU A 67 -3.79 9.82 -10.20
CA GLU A 67 -2.50 9.19 -9.88
C GLU A 67 -1.60 10.08 -9.00
N ALA A 68 -1.61 11.38 -9.25
CA ALA A 68 -0.82 12.35 -8.50
C ALA A 68 -1.25 12.47 -7.02
N THR A 69 -2.56 12.56 -6.79
CA THR A 69 -3.14 12.68 -5.44
C THR A 69 -2.98 11.36 -4.68
N LEU A 70 -3.15 10.23 -5.36
CA LEU A 70 -2.90 8.90 -4.78
C LEU A 70 -1.43 8.76 -4.35
N LEU A 71 -0.48 9.13 -5.21
CA LEU A 71 0.94 9.10 -4.89
C LEU A 71 1.27 10.03 -3.71
N ASN A 72 0.69 11.23 -3.68
CA ASN A 72 0.88 12.17 -2.58
C ASN A 72 0.37 11.59 -1.25
N ASN A 73 -0.82 10.99 -1.22
CA ASN A 73 -1.35 10.36 -0.01
C ASN A 73 -0.42 9.26 0.51
N ILE A 74 0.06 8.38 -0.38
CA ILE A 74 1.03 7.33 -0.01
C ILE A 74 2.32 7.95 0.54
N ARG A 75 2.84 9.01 -0.09
CA ARG A 75 4.06 9.70 0.34
C ARG A 75 3.91 10.33 1.73
N LEU A 76 2.77 10.99 2.00
CA LEU A 76 2.49 11.61 3.30
C LEU A 76 2.39 10.56 4.41
N ARG A 77 1.70 9.45 4.14
CA ARG A 77 1.56 8.34 5.08
C ARG A 77 2.89 7.66 5.36
N TYR A 78 3.68 7.42 4.32
CA TYR A 78 5.01 6.83 4.45
C TYR A 78 5.94 7.67 5.33
N LYS A 79 5.90 9.00 5.20
CA LYS A 79 6.66 9.93 6.08
C LYS A 79 6.26 9.85 7.56
N LYS A 80 5.10 9.26 7.88
CA LYS A 80 4.57 9.06 9.24
C LYS A 80 4.66 7.59 9.67
N ASP A 81 5.53 6.80 9.04
CA ASP A 81 5.72 5.37 9.27
C ASP A 81 4.46 4.51 9.03
N LYS A 82 3.46 5.05 8.30
CA LYS A 82 2.24 4.33 7.91
C LYS A 82 2.45 3.69 6.54
N ILE A 83 2.89 2.44 6.54
CA ILE A 83 3.28 1.71 5.32
C ILE A 83 2.10 1.14 4.53
N TYR A 84 0.91 1.11 5.13
CA TYR A 84 -0.29 0.51 4.57
C TYR A 84 -1.35 1.58 4.25
N THR A 85 -1.98 1.42 3.09
CA THR A 85 -3.06 2.30 2.60
C THR A 85 -4.09 1.48 1.83
N TYR A 86 -5.39 1.69 2.06
CA TYR A 86 -6.43 1.02 1.28
C TYR A 86 -6.67 1.72 -0.05
N VAL A 87 -7.13 0.92 -1.02
CA VAL A 87 -7.84 1.35 -2.22
C VAL A 87 -9.06 0.44 -2.31
N ALA A 88 -10.17 0.82 -1.69
CA ALA A 88 -11.32 -0.04 -1.48
C ALA A 88 -10.91 -1.40 -0.85
N ASN A 89 -11.03 -2.50 -1.60
CA ASN A 89 -10.67 -3.85 -1.14
C ASN A 89 -9.20 -4.23 -1.37
N ILE A 90 -8.42 -3.35 -1.99
CA ILE A 90 -6.98 -3.55 -2.25
C ILE A 90 -6.19 -2.89 -1.12
N LEU A 91 -5.10 -3.54 -0.70
CA LEU A 91 -4.15 -2.97 0.25
C LEU A 91 -2.85 -2.65 -0.46
N ILE A 92 -2.48 -1.36 -0.50
CA ILE A 92 -1.17 -0.91 -0.92
C ILE A 92 -0.22 -1.01 0.27
N ALA A 93 0.89 -1.69 0.07
CA ALA A 93 1.98 -1.82 1.02
C ALA A 93 3.25 -1.23 0.42
N VAL A 94 3.90 -0.32 1.15
CA VAL A 94 5.20 0.26 0.77
C VAL A 94 6.25 -0.28 1.71
N ASN A 95 7.36 -0.82 1.18
CA ASN A 95 8.42 -1.35 2.03
C ASN A 95 9.11 -0.21 2.81
N PRO A 96 9.07 -0.19 4.16
CA PRO A 96 9.73 0.83 4.96
C PRO A 96 11.26 0.78 4.90
N TYR A 97 11.85 -0.35 4.52
CA TYR A 97 13.29 -0.60 4.70
C TYR A 97 13.80 -0.50 6.16
N PHE A 98 12.90 -0.56 7.15
CA PHE A 98 13.20 -0.71 8.57
C PHE A 98 12.04 -1.40 9.29
N GLU A 99 12.29 -1.90 10.50
CA GLU A 99 11.23 -2.50 11.32
C GLU A 99 10.33 -1.42 11.95
N VAL A 100 9.02 -1.48 11.65
CA VAL A 100 8.03 -0.60 12.26
C VAL A 100 7.58 -1.19 13.60
N LYS A 101 7.89 -0.49 14.69
CA LYS A 101 7.61 -0.95 16.06
C LYS A 101 6.14 -1.30 16.25
N ASN A 102 5.90 -2.46 16.88
CA ASN A 102 4.57 -2.97 17.26
C ASN A 102 3.59 -3.26 16.10
N LEU A 103 3.98 -3.10 14.83
CA LEU A 103 3.10 -3.28 13.69
C LEU A 103 2.54 -4.72 13.62
N TYR A 104 3.41 -5.72 13.80
CA TYR A 104 3.04 -7.14 13.76
C TYR A 104 3.00 -7.81 15.14
N SER A 105 2.79 -7.01 16.19
CA SER A 105 2.70 -7.53 17.55
C SER A 105 1.42 -8.37 17.75
N SER A 106 1.46 -9.36 18.64
CA SER A 106 0.27 -10.17 18.98
C SER A 106 -0.92 -9.33 19.50
N PRO A 107 -0.73 -8.26 20.29
CA PRO A 107 -1.82 -7.33 20.62
C PRO A 107 -2.44 -6.68 19.38
N THR A 108 -1.61 -6.22 18.42
CA THR A 108 -2.11 -5.65 17.16
C THR A 108 -2.93 -6.68 16.40
N LEU A 109 -2.41 -7.90 16.23
CA LEU A 109 -3.11 -9.00 15.58
C LEU A 109 -4.51 -9.22 16.14
N LYS A 110 -4.63 -9.34 17.48
CA LYS A 110 -5.91 -9.54 18.16
C LYS A 110 -6.88 -8.36 17.96
N SER A 111 -6.38 -7.14 17.84
CA SER A 111 -7.24 -5.96 17.67
C SER A 111 -7.98 -5.94 16.33
N TYR A 112 -7.42 -6.59 15.30
CA TYR A 112 -8.04 -6.71 13.97
C TYR A 112 -9.06 -7.84 13.85
N GLN A 113 -9.16 -8.72 14.84
CA GLN A 113 -10.06 -9.88 14.78
C GLN A 113 -11.54 -9.48 14.72
N GLY A 114 -12.23 -9.95 13.68
CA GLY A 114 -13.66 -9.73 13.49
C GLY A 114 -14.05 -8.29 13.13
N LYS A 115 -13.10 -7.43 12.74
CA LYS A 115 -13.35 -6.02 12.43
C LYS A 115 -13.64 -5.82 10.95
N SER A 116 -14.73 -5.12 10.62
CA SER A 116 -15.03 -4.79 9.22
C SER A 116 -13.94 -3.91 8.60
N LEU A 117 -13.70 -4.07 7.28
CA LEU A 117 -12.72 -3.27 6.55
C LEU A 117 -13.07 -1.77 6.67
N GLY A 118 -12.06 -0.92 6.87
CA GLY A 118 -12.23 0.52 7.06
C GLY A 118 -12.59 0.96 8.49
N THR A 119 -12.93 0.05 9.41
CA THR A 119 -13.14 0.41 10.83
C THR A 119 -11.84 0.59 11.59
N MET A 120 -10.79 -0.12 11.17
CA MET A 120 -9.44 -0.03 11.69
C MET A 120 -8.52 0.52 10.59
N SER A 121 -7.36 1.05 10.99
CA SER A 121 -6.36 1.53 10.06
C SER A 121 -5.93 0.45 9.04
N PRO A 122 -5.37 0.83 7.90
CA PRO A 122 -4.94 -0.10 6.88
C PRO A 122 -3.91 -1.09 7.39
N HIS A 123 -4.18 -2.38 7.21
CA HIS A 123 -3.28 -3.43 7.67
C HIS A 123 -3.50 -4.75 6.93
N VAL A 124 -2.43 -5.53 6.79
CA VAL A 124 -2.49 -6.88 6.18
C VAL A 124 -3.43 -7.83 6.93
N PHE A 125 -3.50 -7.69 8.25
CA PHE A 125 -4.40 -8.46 9.12
C PHE A 125 -5.88 -8.19 8.83
N ALA A 126 -6.25 -6.97 8.43
CA ALA A 126 -7.63 -6.67 8.07
C ALA A 126 -8.06 -7.40 6.78
N ILE A 127 -7.15 -7.54 5.80
CA ILE A 127 -7.40 -8.29 4.57
C ILE A 127 -7.53 -9.79 4.87
N ALA A 128 -6.65 -10.32 5.72
CA ALA A 128 -6.71 -11.73 6.13
C ALA A 128 -8.02 -12.05 6.88
N ASP A 129 -8.41 -11.21 7.84
CA ASP A 129 -9.67 -11.35 8.59
C ASP A 129 -10.90 -11.25 7.69
N LYS A 130 -10.92 -10.27 6.78
CA LYS A 130 -12.00 -10.10 5.80
C LYS A 130 -12.14 -11.34 4.92
N ALA A 131 -11.05 -11.82 4.32
CA ALA A 131 -11.07 -13.01 3.46
C ALA A 131 -11.58 -14.24 4.21
N PHE A 132 -11.14 -14.46 5.45
CA PHE A 132 -11.62 -15.59 6.25
C PHE A 132 -13.11 -15.47 6.61
N ARG A 133 -13.57 -14.28 7.02
CA ARG A 133 -14.99 -14.05 7.32
C ARG A 133 -15.87 -14.20 6.09
N ASP A 134 -15.44 -13.67 4.94
CA ASP A 134 -16.17 -13.79 3.68
C ASP A 134 -16.25 -15.25 3.24
N MET A 135 -15.17 -16.02 3.39
CA MET A 135 -15.17 -17.47 3.15
C MET A 135 -16.22 -18.19 4.01
N ARG A 136 -16.31 -17.86 5.30
CA ARG A 136 -17.28 -18.47 6.23
C ARG A 136 -18.71 -18.05 5.94
N ALA A 137 -18.93 -16.78 5.59
CA ALA A 137 -20.26 -16.23 5.33
C ALA A 137 -20.84 -16.73 4.00
N THR A 138 -20.03 -16.70 2.94
CA THR A 138 -20.45 -17.10 1.59
C THR A 138 -20.36 -18.61 1.34
N LYS A 139 -19.59 -19.33 2.18
CA LYS A 139 -19.21 -20.74 1.98
C LYS A 139 -18.48 -20.98 0.65
N GLN A 140 -17.77 -19.96 0.15
CA GLN A 140 -16.97 -20.03 -1.07
C GLN A 140 -15.49 -19.80 -0.75
N SER A 141 -14.61 -20.52 -1.45
CA SER A 141 -13.16 -20.32 -1.36
C SER A 141 -12.78 -18.89 -1.71
N GLN A 142 -11.92 -18.30 -0.89
CA GLN A 142 -11.36 -16.96 -1.12
C GLN A 142 -9.89 -17.07 -1.50
N SER A 143 -9.39 -16.09 -2.26
CA SER A 143 -7.98 -15.97 -2.60
C SER A 143 -7.46 -14.58 -2.24
N ILE A 144 -6.24 -14.54 -1.72
CA ILE A 144 -5.49 -13.30 -1.50
C ILE A 144 -4.33 -13.33 -2.49
N ILE A 145 -4.26 -12.33 -3.37
CA ILE A 145 -3.20 -12.21 -4.37
C ILE A 145 -2.22 -11.14 -3.89
N VAL A 146 -0.96 -11.53 -3.70
CA VAL A 146 0.12 -10.61 -3.31
C VAL A 146 1.02 -10.39 -4.53
N SER A 147 0.94 -9.18 -5.10
CA SER A 147 1.70 -8.78 -6.29
C SER A 147 2.61 -7.60 -6.01
N GLY A 148 3.69 -7.47 -6.78
CA GLY A 148 4.67 -6.39 -6.64
C GLY A 148 6.01 -6.74 -7.27
N GLU A 149 6.86 -5.74 -7.43
CA GLU A 149 8.21 -5.88 -7.97
C GLU A 149 9.13 -6.72 -7.07
N SER A 150 10.31 -7.08 -7.58
CA SER A 150 11.32 -7.78 -6.77
C SER A 150 11.73 -6.89 -5.58
N GLY A 151 11.79 -7.46 -4.36
CA GLY A 151 12.11 -6.70 -3.15
C GLY A 151 10.96 -5.88 -2.53
N ALA A 152 9.76 -5.90 -3.12
CA ALA A 152 8.60 -5.18 -2.60
C ALA A 152 8.03 -5.72 -1.26
N GLY A 153 8.51 -6.88 -0.77
CA GLY A 153 8.02 -7.46 0.49
C GLY A 153 6.85 -8.45 0.35
N LYS A 154 6.65 -9.04 -0.84
CA LYS A 154 5.57 -10.01 -1.09
C LYS A 154 5.60 -11.22 -0.15
N THR A 155 6.78 -11.80 0.04
CA THR A 155 7.00 -13.01 0.84
C THR A 155 6.60 -12.79 2.30
N GLU A 156 7.12 -11.74 2.92
CA GLU A 156 6.82 -11.45 4.32
C GLU A 156 5.37 -11.01 4.52
N SER A 157 4.79 -10.25 3.58
CA SER A 157 3.34 -9.94 3.63
C SER A 157 2.51 -11.22 3.65
N THR A 158 2.88 -12.22 2.84
CA THR A 158 2.21 -13.53 2.81
C THR A 158 2.37 -14.29 4.13
N LYS A 159 3.57 -14.26 4.71
CA LYS A 159 3.86 -14.86 6.03
C LYS A 159 3.00 -14.25 7.14
N TYR A 160 2.80 -12.93 7.16
CA TYR A 160 1.93 -12.27 8.13
C TYR A 160 0.44 -12.59 7.92
N VAL A 161 -0.01 -12.74 6.68
CA VAL A 161 -1.37 -13.24 6.39
C VAL A 161 -1.55 -14.64 6.97
N LEU A 162 -0.62 -15.56 6.71
CA LEU A 162 -0.69 -16.93 7.21
C LEU A 162 -0.65 -16.97 8.74
N ARG A 163 0.28 -16.23 9.35
CA ARG A 163 0.39 -16.08 10.81
C ARG A 163 -0.92 -15.59 11.43
N TYR A 164 -1.55 -14.60 10.81
CA TYR A 164 -2.85 -14.08 11.26
C TYR A 164 -3.93 -15.16 11.29
N LEU A 165 -4.04 -15.94 10.21
CA LEU A 165 -5.05 -17.00 10.07
C LEU A 165 -4.83 -18.11 11.09
N CYS A 166 -3.58 -18.53 11.30
CA CYS A 166 -3.23 -19.51 12.33
C CYS A 166 -3.57 -18.98 13.73
N GLU A 167 -3.01 -17.82 14.14
CA GLU A 167 -3.21 -17.32 15.52
C GLU A 167 -4.67 -16.95 15.84
N SER A 168 -5.43 -16.44 14.87
CA SER A 168 -6.81 -15.97 15.12
C SER A 168 -7.86 -17.07 15.01
N TRP A 169 -7.63 -18.09 14.17
CA TRP A 169 -8.65 -19.08 13.80
C TRP A 169 -8.17 -20.54 13.86
N GLY A 170 -6.88 -20.80 14.11
CA GLY A 170 -6.27 -22.13 14.13
C GLY A 170 -6.35 -22.88 15.47
N SER A 171 -6.96 -22.28 16.49
CA SER A 171 -7.06 -22.75 17.89
C SER A 171 -7.59 -24.18 18.13
N GLN A 172 -8.02 -24.92 17.09
CA GLN A 172 -8.44 -26.32 17.20
C GLN A 172 -7.44 -27.34 16.62
N SER A 173 -6.32 -26.91 16.02
CA SER A 173 -5.44 -27.81 15.27
C SER A 173 -3.95 -27.48 15.45
N GLY A 174 -3.44 -27.60 16.68
CA GLY A 174 -2.05 -27.25 17.03
C GLY A 174 -0.94 -27.99 16.23
N GLN A 175 -1.26 -29.10 15.56
CA GLN A 175 -0.33 -29.79 14.64
C GLN A 175 -0.36 -29.22 13.21
N ILE A 176 -1.49 -28.66 12.77
CA ILE A 176 -1.65 -28.10 11.42
C ILE A 176 -1.08 -26.67 11.38
N GLU A 177 -1.17 -25.92 12.49
CA GLU A 177 -0.56 -24.60 12.61
C GLU A 177 0.97 -24.63 12.40
N GLN A 178 1.67 -25.59 13.02
CA GLN A 178 3.10 -25.78 12.80
C GLN A 178 3.40 -26.17 11.35
N LEU A 179 2.59 -27.06 10.76
CA LEU A 179 2.76 -27.47 9.37
C LEU A 179 2.56 -26.32 8.38
N ILE A 180 1.61 -25.41 8.61
CA ILE A 180 1.37 -24.23 7.74
C ILE A 180 2.49 -23.20 7.90
N LEU A 181 3.01 -23.01 9.12
CA LEU A 181 4.18 -22.15 9.35
C LEU A 181 5.45 -22.74 8.70
N ASP A 182 5.61 -24.06 8.75
CA ASP A 182 6.68 -24.79 8.06
C ASP A 182 6.51 -24.76 6.53
N VAL A 183 5.29 -24.67 6.03
CA VAL A 183 5.02 -24.41 4.60
C VAL A 183 5.52 -23.01 4.20
N GLY A 184 5.59 -22.04 5.11
CA GLY A 184 6.26 -20.75 4.87
C GLY A 184 7.72 -20.94 4.47
N LEU A 185 8.45 -21.85 5.14
CA LEU A 185 9.83 -22.22 4.79
C LEU A 185 9.92 -22.95 3.44
N LEU A 186 8.92 -23.79 3.10
CA LEU A 186 8.84 -24.44 1.78
C LEU A 186 8.52 -23.46 0.65
N ILE A 187 7.68 -22.47 0.90
CA ILE A 187 7.36 -21.40 -0.05
C ILE A 187 8.62 -20.56 -0.31
N ASP A 188 9.35 -20.17 0.74
CA ASP A 188 10.63 -19.47 0.61
C ASP A 188 11.61 -20.27 -0.28
N LEU A 189 11.75 -21.57 -0.03
CA LEU A 189 12.57 -22.47 -0.84
C LEU A 189 12.10 -22.58 -2.31
N ILE A 190 10.79 -22.69 -2.55
CA ILE A 190 10.22 -22.81 -3.92
C ILE A 190 10.41 -21.52 -4.72
N PHE A 191 10.27 -20.35 -4.09
CA PHE A 191 10.51 -19.08 -4.75
C PHE A 191 11.99 -18.82 -5.02
N ASP A 192 12.89 -19.30 -4.15
CA ASP A 192 14.35 -19.22 -4.35
C ASP A 192 14.85 -20.17 -5.48
N CYS A 193 14.18 -21.29 -5.70
CA CYS A 193 14.60 -22.31 -6.68
C CYS A 193 14.22 -22.06 -8.15
N ARG A 194 13.77 -20.86 -8.56
CA ARG A 194 13.56 -20.59 -10.01
C ARG A 194 14.92 -20.38 -10.73
N PRO A 195 15.32 -21.25 -11.68
CA PRO A 195 16.58 -21.11 -12.40
C PRO A 195 16.47 -19.93 -13.38
N GLY A 196 16.99 -18.78 -12.98
CA GLY A 196 17.00 -17.55 -13.79
C GLY A 196 17.10 -16.26 -12.99
N ALA A 197 16.78 -16.28 -11.69
CA ALA A 197 17.05 -15.16 -10.80
C ALA A 197 18.52 -15.22 -10.37
N ARG A 198 19.37 -14.42 -11.03
CA ARG A 198 20.77 -14.23 -10.65
C ARG A 198 20.84 -13.68 -9.23
N ILE A 199 21.59 -14.40 -8.41
CA ILE A 199 21.96 -14.08 -7.04
C ILE A 199 22.70 -12.73 -7.01
N THR A 200 22.10 -11.72 -6.41
CA THR A 200 22.84 -10.70 -5.65
C THR A 200 21.98 -10.23 -4.47
N GLY A 201 22.48 -10.41 -3.26
CA GLY A 201 22.01 -9.65 -2.10
C GLY A 201 21.04 -10.39 -1.19
N SER A 202 21.47 -11.50 -0.62
CA SER A 202 21.00 -11.86 0.71
C SER A 202 21.24 -10.71 1.69
N ARG A 203 20.31 -10.56 2.63
CA ARG A 203 20.35 -9.71 3.84
C ARG A 203 19.82 -8.28 3.68
N THR A 204 18.51 -8.17 3.68
CA THR A 204 17.89 -7.34 4.70
C THR A 204 16.54 -7.97 5.08
N PRO A 205 16.38 -8.50 6.31
CA PRO A 205 15.09 -8.98 6.76
C PRO A 205 14.25 -7.73 7.01
N ILE A 206 13.41 -7.37 6.04
CA ILE A 206 12.51 -6.24 6.19
C ILE A 206 11.16 -6.60 5.58
N LEU A 207 10.49 -7.43 6.35
CA LEU A 207 9.13 -7.26 6.86
C LEU A 207 9.01 -8.27 8.01
#